data_AF-A0A7H9HPJ2-F1
#
_entry.id   AF-A0A7H9HPJ2-F1
#
_cell.length_a   1.000
_cell.length_b   1.000
_cell.length_c   1.000
_cell.angle_alpha   90.00
_cell.angle_beta   90.00
_cell.angle_gamma   90.00
#
_symmetry.space_group_name_H-M   'P 1'
#
loop_
_entity.id
_entity.type
_entity.pdbx_description
1 polymer ?
#
loop_
_entity_poly.entity_id
_entity_poly.type
_entity_poly.pdbx_seq_one_letter_code
_entity_poly.pdbx_strand_id
1 'polypeptide(L)'
;MTAEMTAETMEPSLDELFDQLAKAKPVEPANHTDAADPTASAAMLDLADPAEQHTQQEFEQIDQRLRSLPKLHNTFDTLASQQRPWPLLQQPKPKPTNDWSLLPKPDRATLDRAQRDLLLLRHRAALDPKRHYKKDRWQVPERFALGTIIEPTTEFHSSRLTNKQRHSTILQSLIADNETTRYFKRKYSQIQLTTTRRYRTKKFHHR
;
A
#
# COMPACT_ATOMS: atom_id res chain seq x y z
N MET A 1 5.11 54.81 83.02
CA MET A 1 6.40 55.03 82.33
C MET A 1 6.56 53.88 81.35
N THR A 2 6.11 54.05 80.10
CA THR A 2 6.95 54.44 78.92
C THR A 2 8.04 53.39 78.67
N ALA A 3 8.27 52.82 77.49
CA ALA A 3 7.83 53.09 76.13
C ALA A 3 8.46 52.00 75.20
N GLU A 4 7.91 51.84 73.99
CA GLU A 4 8.65 51.63 72.71
C GLU A 4 9.43 50.32 72.48
N MET A 5 9.63 49.80 71.26
CA MET A 5 9.24 50.13 69.88
C MET A 5 9.55 48.89 69.04
N THR A 6 8.64 48.47 68.17
CA THR A 6 8.89 47.46 67.11
C THR A 6 9.21 48.19 65.80
N ALA A 7 10.38 47.91 65.21
CA ALA A 7 10.75 48.41 63.89
C ALA A 7 10.36 47.38 62.82
N GLU A 8 9.37 47.75 62.00
CA GLU A 8 9.01 47.05 60.77
C GLU A 8 9.92 47.54 59.64
N THR A 9 10.69 46.63 59.03
CA THR A 9 11.39 46.83 57.76
C THR A 9 10.40 46.63 56.61
N MET A 10 10.15 47.69 55.85
CA MET A 10 9.17 47.75 54.77
C MET A 10 9.85 47.40 53.42
N GLU A 11 9.43 46.30 52.81
CA GLU A 11 9.83 45.87 51.46
C GLU A 11 9.19 46.79 50.39
N PRO A 12 9.92 47.18 49.33
CA PRO A 12 9.37 48.02 48.26
C PRO A 12 8.31 47.24 47.47
N SER A 13 7.20 47.93 47.18
CA SER A 13 6.04 47.31 46.52
C SER A 13 6.33 47.01 45.05
N LEU A 14 5.72 45.94 44.51
CA LEU A 14 5.87 45.50 43.12
C LEU A 14 5.63 46.62 42.09
N ASP A 15 4.74 47.54 42.41
CA ASP A 15 4.39 48.66 41.52
C ASP A 15 5.55 49.64 41.33
N GLU A 16 6.40 49.85 42.35
CA GLU A 16 7.60 50.70 42.23
C GLU A 16 8.65 50.09 41.31
N LEU A 17 8.74 48.76 41.26
CA LEU A 17 9.64 48.05 40.35
C LEU A 17 9.13 48.11 38.90
N PHE A 18 7.81 48.06 38.69
CA PHE A 18 7.24 48.19 37.36
C PHE A 18 7.40 49.59 36.77
N ASP A 19 7.32 50.63 37.61
CA ASP A 19 7.61 52.01 37.19
C ASP A 19 9.08 52.20 36.81
N GLN A 20 10.01 51.51 37.47
CA GLN A 20 11.42 51.50 37.11
C GLN A 20 11.68 50.82 35.77
N LEU A 21 10.99 49.70 35.49
CA LEU A 21 11.08 49.01 34.21
C LEU A 21 10.52 49.85 33.06
N ALA A 22 9.41 50.56 33.28
CA ALA A 22 8.82 51.45 32.28
C ALA A 22 9.70 52.66 31.95
N LYS A 23 10.61 53.06 32.86
CA LYS A 23 11.58 54.15 32.64
C LYS A 23 12.78 53.73 31.77
N ALA A 24 13.07 52.43 31.66
CA ALA A 24 14.22 51.92 30.92
C ALA A 24 13.92 51.83 29.41
N LYS A 25 14.69 52.55 28.59
CA LYS A 25 14.51 52.65 27.14
C LYS A 25 15.08 51.39 26.42
N PRO A 26 14.40 50.83 25.40
CA PRO A 26 14.92 49.68 24.66
C PRO A 26 16.05 50.08 23.71
N VAL A 27 17.09 49.25 23.63
CA VAL A 27 18.17 49.35 22.62
C VAL A 27 17.84 48.39 21.47
N GLU A 28 17.68 48.94 20.27
CA GLU A 28 17.38 48.23 19.02
C GLU A 28 18.58 47.43 18.49
N PRO A 29 18.37 46.30 17.77
CA PRO A 29 19.43 45.48 17.22
C PRO A 29 19.81 45.91 15.79
N ALA A 30 21.12 46.09 15.54
CA ALA A 30 21.66 46.31 14.19
C ALA A 30 22.37 45.03 13.68
N ASN A 31 21.81 44.47 12.60
CA ASN A 31 22.43 43.45 11.75
C ASN A 31 23.58 44.02 10.93
N HIS A 32 24.65 43.24 10.72
CA HIS A 32 25.46 43.29 9.50
C HIS A 32 25.95 41.90 9.10
N THR A 33 25.61 41.52 7.87
CA THR A 33 26.25 40.46 7.07
C THR A 33 27.55 41.01 6.47
N ASP A 34 28.61 40.21 6.41
CA ASP A 34 29.39 39.91 5.18
C ASP A 34 30.73 39.21 5.50
N ALA A 35 31.13 38.37 4.55
CA ALA A 35 32.24 37.44 4.58
C ALA A 35 33.61 38.08 4.28
N ALA A 36 34.69 37.58 4.92
CA ALA A 36 36.03 37.29 4.35
C ALA A 36 37.09 37.04 5.45
N ASP A 37 37.80 35.90 5.35
CA ASP A 37 39.13 35.67 5.97
C ASP A 37 40.19 36.60 5.32
N PRO A 38 41.34 37.02 5.93
CA PRO A 38 42.34 36.13 6.56
C PRO A 38 43.24 36.71 7.70
N THR A 39 43.88 35.77 8.41
CA THR A 39 45.24 35.79 9.02
C THR A 39 45.89 37.10 9.48
N ALA A 40 46.13 37.14 10.81
CA ALA A 40 47.23 37.80 11.54
C ALA A 40 47.38 39.33 11.47
N SER A 41 46.91 40.02 12.51
CA SER A 41 47.68 41.03 13.28
C SER A 41 46.79 41.67 14.35
N ALA A 42 47.30 41.73 15.59
CA ALA A 42 46.89 42.54 16.75
C ALA A 42 47.11 41.65 17.99
N ALA A 43 48.33 41.56 18.53
CA ALA A 43 48.90 42.62 19.34
C ALA A 43 47.82 43.35 20.17
N MET A 44 47.59 42.79 21.36
CA MET A 44 47.65 43.53 22.61
C MET A 44 46.71 44.73 22.72
N LEU A 45 45.51 44.47 23.25
CA LEU A 45 44.91 45.37 24.24
C LEU A 45 44.31 44.51 25.35
N ASP A 46 45.19 44.04 26.22
CA ASP A 46 44.82 43.45 27.51
C ASP A 46 44.48 44.63 28.43
N LEU A 47 43.21 45.05 28.41
CA LEU A 47 42.62 45.87 29.46
C LEU A 47 41.58 45.01 30.18
N ALA A 48 42.00 43.83 30.66
CA ALA A 48 41.20 43.04 31.57
C ALA A 48 41.26 43.71 32.96
N ASP A 49 40.28 44.57 33.24
CA ASP A 49 39.99 44.96 34.62
C ASP A 49 39.84 43.67 35.45
N PRO A 50 40.48 43.53 36.63
CA PRO A 50 40.49 42.27 37.40
C PRO A 50 39.10 41.82 37.85
N ALA A 51 38.09 42.69 37.76
CA ALA A 51 36.69 42.37 37.96
C ALA A 51 36.09 41.53 36.82
N GLU A 52 36.58 41.64 35.59
CA GLU A 52 36.08 40.91 34.42
C GLU A 52 36.61 39.46 34.35
N GLN A 53 37.74 39.17 34.98
CA GLN A 53 38.26 37.80 35.06
C GLN A 53 37.45 36.93 36.03
N HIS A 54 36.96 37.51 37.12
CA HIS A 54 36.12 36.79 38.08
C HIS A 54 34.77 36.40 37.46
N THR A 55 34.15 37.32 36.72
CA THR A 55 32.88 37.06 36.04
C THR A 55 33.03 36.04 34.91
N GLN A 56 34.16 36.03 34.20
CA GLN A 56 34.48 34.99 33.22
C GLN A 56 34.68 33.62 33.86
N GLN A 57 35.40 33.54 34.99
CA GLN A 57 35.59 32.29 35.71
C GLN A 57 34.28 31.75 36.30
N GLU A 58 33.43 32.63 36.83
CA GLU A 58 32.09 32.28 37.29
C GLU A 58 31.23 31.74 36.14
N PHE A 59 31.30 32.39 34.97
CA PHE A 59 30.58 31.94 33.78
C PHE A 59 31.06 30.56 33.30
N GLU A 60 32.37 30.33 33.25
CA GLU A 60 32.94 29.02 32.90
C GLU A 60 32.53 27.93 33.88
N GLN A 61 32.48 28.24 35.18
CA GLN A 61 31.98 27.32 36.20
C GLN A 61 30.49 27.01 36.02
N ILE A 62 29.68 28.01 35.65
CA ILE A 62 28.25 27.81 35.35
C ILE A 62 28.09 26.91 34.13
N ASP A 63 28.85 27.13 33.07
CA ASP A 63 28.81 26.28 31.86
C ASP A 63 29.20 24.82 32.15
N GLN A 64 30.24 24.62 32.97
CA GLN A 64 30.62 23.29 33.43
C GLN A 64 29.51 22.62 34.25
N ARG A 65 28.81 23.39 35.09
CA ARG A 65 27.64 22.91 35.84
C ARG A 65 26.47 22.56 34.91
N LEU A 66 26.14 23.42 33.95
CA LEU A 66 25.05 23.18 33.00
C LEU A 66 25.29 21.94 32.12
N ARG A 67 26.55 21.68 31.76
CA ARG A 67 26.94 20.47 31.00
C ARG A 67 26.87 19.18 31.82
N SER A 68 27.07 19.26 33.13
CA SER A 68 27.01 18.09 34.03
C SER A 68 25.60 17.77 34.54
N LEU A 69 24.61 18.63 34.28
CA LEU A 69 23.21 18.35 34.61
C LEU A 69 22.66 17.16 33.83
N PRO A 70 21.83 16.30 34.47
CA PRO A 70 21.20 15.17 33.82
C PRO A 70 20.20 15.69 32.77
N LYS A 71 20.39 15.26 31.52
CA LYS A 71 19.47 15.57 30.43
C LYS A 71 18.22 14.69 30.55
N LEU A 72 17.06 15.25 30.24
CA LEU A 72 15.82 14.49 30.15
C LEU A 72 15.89 13.56 28.93
N HIS A 73 16.00 12.25 29.19
CA HIS A 73 15.96 11.24 28.15
C HIS A 73 14.51 10.89 27.84
N ASN A 74 14.06 11.23 26.63
CA ASN A 74 12.74 10.88 26.15
C ASN A 74 12.80 9.60 25.30
N THR A 75 11.85 8.69 25.51
CA THR A 75 11.68 7.50 24.66
C THR A 75 11.08 7.81 23.29
N PHE A 76 10.74 9.08 23.02
CA PHE A 76 10.08 9.50 21.79
C PHE A 76 11.04 9.60 20.60
N ASP A 77 12.25 10.11 20.80
CA ASP A 77 13.26 10.28 19.73
C ASP A 77 13.79 8.93 19.21
N THR A 78 13.83 7.92 20.09
CA THR A 78 14.22 6.55 19.73
C THR A 78 13.13 5.81 18.94
N LEU A 79 11.85 6.20 19.11
CA LEU A 79 10.75 5.65 18.32
C LEU A 79 10.74 6.20 16.89
N ALA A 80 11.09 7.48 16.70
CA ALA A 80 11.18 8.09 15.37
C ALA A 80 12.28 7.48 14.50
N SER A 81 13.37 7.02 15.13
CA SER A 81 14.50 6.36 14.46
C SER A 81 14.34 4.85 14.26
N GLN A 82 13.33 4.23 14.88
CA GLN A 82 12.99 2.82 14.63
C GLN A 82 12.29 2.68 13.27
N GLN A 83 13.06 2.59 12.20
CA GLN A 83 12.56 2.05 10.94
C GLN A 83 12.28 0.56 11.11
N ARG A 84 11.04 0.21 11.44
CA ARG A 84 10.57 -1.17 11.29
C ARG A 84 10.48 -1.45 9.80
N PRO A 85 11.29 -2.38 9.24
CA PRO A 85 11.02 -2.86 7.89
C PRO A 85 9.61 -3.44 7.92
N TRP A 86 8.72 -2.85 7.14
CA TRP A 86 7.42 -3.44 6.88
C TRP A 86 7.69 -4.88 6.43
N PRO A 87 7.03 -5.90 7.00
CA PRO A 87 7.18 -7.23 6.48
C PRO A 87 6.76 -7.16 5.02
N LEU A 88 7.71 -7.41 4.12
CA LEU A 88 7.42 -7.70 2.72
C LEU A 88 6.24 -8.66 2.74
N LEU A 89 5.12 -8.24 2.16
CA LEU A 89 3.86 -8.94 2.18
C LEU A 89 4.06 -10.28 1.44
N GLN A 90 4.69 -11.24 2.10
CA GLN A 90 4.87 -12.59 1.61
C GLN A 90 3.46 -13.15 1.59
N GLN A 91 2.92 -13.25 0.37
CA GLN A 91 1.59 -13.78 0.17
C GLN A 91 1.51 -15.11 0.93
N PRO A 92 0.57 -15.25 1.88
CA PRO A 92 0.49 -16.45 2.69
C PRO A 92 0.38 -17.65 1.75
N LYS A 93 1.25 -18.64 1.92
CA LYS A 93 1.14 -19.92 1.19
C LYS A 93 -0.31 -20.40 1.35
N PRO A 94 -0.97 -20.85 0.26
CA PRO A 94 -2.38 -21.23 0.33
C PRO A 94 -2.51 -22.37 1.34
N LYS A 95 -3.13 -22.09 2.49
CA LYS A 95 -3.42 -23.10 3.49
C LYS A 95 -4.47 -24.05 2.91
N PRO A 96 -4.31 -25.38 3.02
CA PRO A 96 -5.41 -26.29 2.75
C PRO A 96 -6.56 -25.90 3.66
N THR A 97 -7.68 -25.55 3.05
CA THR A 97 -8.82 -25.02 3.79
C THR A 97 -9.56 -26.18 4.41
N ASN A 98 -9.59 -26.26 5.74
CA ASN A 98 -10.26 -27.31 6.50
C ASN A 98 -11.80 -27.09 6.60
N ASP A 99 -12.32 -26.08 5.90
CA ASP A 99 -13.75 -25.79 5.89
C ASP A 99 -14.43 -26.73 4.88
N TRP A 100 -15.32 -27.57 5.37
CA TRP A 100 -16.04 -28.58 4.57
C TRP A 100 -16.83 -28.00 3.38
N SER A 101 -17.17 -26.72 3.43
CA SER A 101 -17.97 -26.01 2.43
C SER A 101 -17.13 -25.35 1.34
N LEU A 102 -15.81 -25.20 1.51
CA LEU A 102 -14.96 -24.50 0.56
C LEU A 102 -14.41 -25.46 -0.50
N LEU A 103 -14.66 -25.12 -1.76
CA LEU A 103 -14.10 -25.88 -2.89
C LEU A 103 -12.57 -25.84 -2.89
N PRO A 104 -11.89 -26.94 -3.26
CA PRO A 104 -10.44 -26.94 -3.36
C PRO A 104 -9.96 -25.97 -4.45
N LYS A 105 -8.78 -25.37 -4.24
CA LYS A 105 -8.09 -24.62 -5.28
C LYS A 105 -7.43 -25.62 -6.23
N PRO A 106 -7.66 -25.53 -7.55
CA PRO A 106 -7.08 -26.47 -8.49
C PRO A 106 -5.57 -26.26 -8.61
N ASP A 107 -4.83 -27.37 -8.65
CA ASP A 107 -3.41 -27.37 -9.01
C ASP A 107 -3.22 -27.01 -10.49
N ARG A 108 -2.01 -26.59 -10.84
CA ARG A 108 -1.66 -26.22 -12.22
C ARG A 108 -1.92 -27.34 -13.23
N ALA A 109 -1.61 -28.58 -12.87
CA ALA A 109 -1.87 -29.75 -13.72
C ALA A 109 -3.37 -29.96 -13.99
N THR A 110 -4.23 -29.68 -13.00
CA THR A 110 -5.69 -29.76 -13.17
C THR A 110 -6.19 -28.62 -14.04
N LEU A 111 -5.64 -27.41 -13.87
CA LEU A 111 -5.97 -26.27 -14.72
C LEU A 111 -5.64 -26.54 -16.19
N ASP A 112 -4.48 -27.09 -16.49
CA ASP A 112 -4.05 -27.38 -17.87
C ASP A 112 -4.96 -28.42 -18.56
N ARG A 113 -5.48 -29.39 -17.80
CA ARG A 113 -6.48 -30.35 -18.29
C ARG A 113 -7.83 -29.68 -18.53
N ALA A 114 -8.27 -28.82 -17.61
CA ALA A 114 -9.58 -28.16 -17.64
C ALA A 114 -9.63 -26.94 -18.58
N GLN A 115 -8.49 -26.39 -18.98
CA GLN A 115 -8.40 -25.10 -19.68
C GLN A 115 -9.32 -25.01 -20.90
N ARG A 116 -9.38 -26.07 -21.71
CA ARG A 116 -10.22 -26.12 -22.92
C ARG A 116 -11.71 -26.09 -22.60
N ASP A 117 -12.12 -26.84 -21.58
CA ASP A 117 -13.51 -26.91 -21.14
C ASP A 117 -13.95 -25.59 -20.47
N LEU A 118 -13.05 -24.92 -19.74
CA LEU A 118 -13.32 -23.58 -19.19
C LEU A 118 -13.50 -22.53 -20.30
N LEU A 119 -12.68 -22.58 -21.36
CA LEU A 119 -12.86 -21.73 -22.54
C LEU A 119 -14.19 -22.04 -23.24
N LEU A 120 -14.56 -23.31 -23.34
CA LEU A 120 -15.83 -23.73 -23.90
C LEU A 120 -17.01 -23.13 -23.13
N LEU A 121 -16.96 -23.16 -21.80
CA LEU A 121 -17.99 -22.59 -20.94
C LEU A 121 -18.10 -21.07 -21.08
N ARG A 122 -16.96 -20.37 -21.20
CA ARG A 122 -16.91 -18.94 -21.50
C ARG A 122 -17.61 -18.62 -22.83
N HIS A 123 -17.44 -19.48 -23.83
CA HIS A 123 -17.98 -19.30 -25.18
C HIS A 123 -19.30 -20.05 -25.42
N ARG A 124 -20.00 -20.50 -24.37
CA ARG A 124 -21.22 -21.32 -24.44
C ARG A 124 -22.32 -20.77 -25.38
N ALA A 125 -22.41 -19.45 -25.51
CA ALA A 125 -23.41 -18.78 -26.36
C ALA A 125 -23.22 -19.01 -27.87
N ALA A 126 -22.04 -19.45 -28.32
CA ALA A 126 -21.74 -19.69 -29.73
C ALA A 126 -21.82 -21.18 -30.13
N LEU A 127 -22.04 -22.09 -29.18
CA LEU A 127 -21.96 -23.53 -29.41
C LEU A 127 -23.18 -24.06 -30.16
N ASP A 128 -24.38 -23.71 -29.69
CA ASP A 128 -25.64 -24.17 -30.27
C ASP A 128 -26.44 -22.95 -30.76
N PRO A 129 -26.79 -22.86 -32.05
CA PRO A 129 -27.58 -21.75 -32.60
C PRO A 129 -28.99 -21.65 -32.01
N LYS A 130 -29.50 -22.71 -31.38
CA LYS A 130 -30.84 -22.74 -30.78
C LYS A 130 -30.83 -22.33 -29.31
N ARG A 131 -29.67 -22.34 -28.64
CA ARG A 131 -29.55 -22.04 -27.21
C ARG A 131 -28.96 -20.66 -26.99
N HIS A 132 -29.83 -19.74 -26.57
CA HIS A 132 -29.45 -18.38 -26.22
C HIS A 132 -29.35 -18.24 -24.70
N TYR A 133 -28.13 -18.09 -24.18
CA TYR A 133 -27.89 -17.86 -22.76
C TYR A 133 -28.02 -16.38 -22.40
N LYS A 134 -28.30 -16.08 -21.13
CA LYS A 134 -28.19 -14.74 -20.58
C LYS A 134 -26.77 -14.20 -20.81
N LYS A 135 -26.67 -12.93 -21.23
CA LYS A 135 -25.39 -12.26 -21.44
C LYS A 135 -24.69 -12.12 -20.09
N ASP A 136 -23.57 -12.81 -19.95
CA ASP A 136 -22.75 -12.81 -18.75
C ASP A 136 -21.26 -12.78 -19.15
N ARG A 137 -20.44 -12.10 -18.34
CA ARG A 137 -18.99 -12.02 -18.52
C ARG A 137 -18.35 -13.08 -17.63
N TRP A 138 -18.59 -14.35 -17.97
CA TRP A 138 -18.04 -15.46 -17.22
C TRP A 138 -16.51 -15.45 -17.25
N GLN A 139 -15.91 -15.41 -16.06
CA GLN A 139 -14.47 -15.53 -15.82
C GLN A 139 -14.22 -16.84 -15.08
N VAL A 140 -13.02 -17.40 -15.26
CA VAL A 140 -12.63 -18.63 -14.56
C VAL A 140 -12.58 -18.34 -13.06
N PRO A 141 -13.37 -19.04 -12.22
CA PRO A 141 -13.32 -18.86 -10.78
C PRO A 141 -11.97 -19.28 -10.19
N GLU A 142 -11.58 -18.69 -9.06
CA GLU A 142 -10.32 -19.06 -8.39
C GLU A 142 -10.34 -20.52 -7.88
N ARG A 143 -11.49 -20.95 -7.36
CA ARG A 143 -11.71 -22.30 -6.84
C ARG A 143 -12.82 -22.96 -7.62
N PHE A 144 -12.54 -24.13 -8.17
CA PHE A 144 -13.51 -24.94 -8.87
C PHE A 144 -13.15 -26.42 -8.73
N ALA A 145 -14.15 -27.27 -8.85
CA ALA A 145 -13.99 -28.72 -8.93
C ALA A 145 -14.66 -29.22 -10.22
N LEU A 146 -14.11 -30.29 -10.78
CA LEU A 146 -14.73 -31.01 -11.89
C LEU A 146 -15.49 -32.20 -11.32
N GLY A 147 -16.71 -32.41 -11.77
CA GLY A 147 -17.55 -33.51 -11.31
C GLY A 147 -18.32 -34.12 -12.47
N THR A 148 -18.72 -35.38 -12.29
CA THR A 148 -19.55 -36.11 -13.24
C THR A 148 -20.95 -36.26 -12.66
N ILE A 149 -21.97 -36.06 -13.47
CA ILE A 149 -23.36 -36.24 -13.05
C ILE A 149 -23.61 -37.73 -12.81
N ILE A 150 -24.07 -38.08 -11.62
CA ILE A 150 -24.53 -39.43 -11.28
C ILE A 150 -26.04 -39.47 -11.51
N GLU A 151 -26.45 -40.24 -12.50
CA GLU A 151 -27.86 -40.41 -12.86
C GLU A 151 -28.62 -41.18 -11.76
N PRO A 152 -29.86 -40.79 -11.41
CA PRO A 152 -30.67 -41.51 -10.44
C PRO A 152 -31.14 -42.87 -10.97
N THR A 153 -31.51 -43.78 -10.08
CA THR A 153 -32.00 -45.12 -10.44
C THR A 153 -33.43 -45.13 -10.97
N THR A 154 -34.16 -44.01 -10.88
CA THR A 154 -35.59 -43.92 -11.23
C THR A 154 -35.83 -43.68 -12.72
N GLU A 155 -34.87 -43.13 -13.46
CA GLU A 155 -35.01 -42.81 -14.88
C GLU A 155 -33.92 -43.48 -15.72
N PHE A 156 -34.29 -44.43 -16.59
CA PHE A 156 -33.33 -45.22 -17.37
C PHE A 156 -33.15 -44.78 -18.82
N HIS A 157 -34.18 -44.18 -19.45
CA HIS A 157 -34.23 -44.02 -20.91
C HIS A 157 -34.22 -42.57 -21.40
N SER A 158 -34.58 -41.60 -20.57
CA SER A 158 -34.71 -40.19 -20.95
C SER A 158 -33.38 -39.42 -20.89
N SER A 159 -32.72 -39.46 -19.74
CA SER A 159 -31.57 -38.61 -19.41
C SER A 159 -30.24 -39.36 -19.38
N ARG A 160 -30.29 -40.70 -19.33
CA ARG A 160 -29.12 -41.54 -19.15
C ARG A 160 -28.30 -41.69 -20.43
N LEU A 161 -27.00 -41.46 -20.31
CA LEU A 161 -26.04 -41.66 -21.40
C LEU A 161 -25.57 -43.10 -21.43
N THR A 162 -25.52 -43.69 -22.64
CA THR A 162 -24.88 -45.00 -22.85
C THR A 162 -23.37 -44.90 -22.62
N ASN A 163 -22.70 -46.01 -22.32
CA ASN A 163 -21.25 -46.01 -22.07
C ASN A 163 -20.43 -45.41 -23.23
N LYS A 164 -20.91 -45.55 -24.48
CA LYS A 164 -20.24 -45.00 -25.67
C LYS A 164 -20.33 -43.48 -25.77
N GLN A 165 -21.38 -42.89 -25.21
CA GLN A 165 -21.62 -41.44 -25.20
C GLN A 165 -20.98 -40.76 -23.97
N ARG A 166 -20.51 -41.54 -23.00
CA ARG A 166 -19.82 -41.02 -21.82
C ARG A 166 -18.38 -40.70 -22.18
N HIS A 167 -18.00 -39.45 -22.03
CA HIS A 167 -16.67 -38.93 -22.32
C HIS A 167 -16.04 -38.31 -21.07
N SER A 168 -14.72 -38.19 -21.07
CA SER A 168 -13.96 -37.64 -19.94
C SER A 168 -14.11 -36.11 -19.82
N THR A 169 -14.25 -35.41 -20.95
CA THR A 169 -14.33 -33.95 -21.02
C THR A 169 -15.56 -33.49 -21.80
N ILE A 170 -15.99 -32.25 -21.55
CA ILE A 170 -17.13 -31.63 -22.23
C ILE A 170 -16.77 -31.38 -23.70
N LEU A 171 -15.53 -30.99 -23.97
CA LEU A 171 -15.05 -30.84 -25.34
C LEU A 171 -15.12 -32.16 -26.13
N GLN A 172 -14.76 -33.29 -25.51
CA GLN A 172 -14.79 -34.58 -26.20
C GLN A 172 -16.21 -35.00 -26.57
N SER A 173 -17.20 -34.79 -25.68
CA SER A 173 -18.59 -35.06 -26.02
C SER A 173 -19.11 -34.14 -27.13
N LEU A 174 -18.67 -32.89 -27.16
CA LEU A 174 -19.02 -31.96 -28.22
C LEU A 174 -18.45 -32.38 -29.58
N ILE A 175 -17.20 -32.86 -29.62
CA ILE A 175 -16.58 -33.33 -30.87
C ILE A 175 -17.23 -34.62 -31.37
N ALA A 176 -17.68 -35.49 -30.46
CA ALA A 176 -18.35 -36.73 -30.81
C ALA A 176 -19.72 -36.51 -31.47
N ASP A 177 -20.33 -35.33 -31.27
CA ASP A 177 -21.63 -34.99 -31.86
C ASP A 177 -21.50 -34.52 -33.33
N ASN A 178 -22.16 -35.26 -34.22
CA ASN A 178 -22.13 -35.00 -35.67
C ASN A 178 -22.91 -33.73 -36.06
N GLU A 179 -23.94 -33.35 -35.31
CA GLU A 179 -24.75 -32.18 -35.66
C GLU A 179 -23.99 -30.88 -35.38
N THR A 180 -23.40 -30.78 -34.19
CA THR A 180 -22.58 -29.64 -33.79
C THR A 180 -21.34 -29.48 -34.67
N THR A 181 -20.63 -30.57 -34.99
CA THR A 181 -19.47 -30.54 -35.89
C THR A 181 -19.84 -30.07 -37.30
N ARG A 182 -20.97 -30.53 -37.86
CA ARG A 182 -21.50 -30.04 -39.15
C ARG A 182 -21.82 -28.55 -39.11
N TYR A 183 -22.46 -28.09 -38.03
CA TYR A 183 -22.76 -26.67 -37.83
C TYR A 183 -21.48 -25.82 -37.75
N PHE A 184 -20.51 -26.22 -36.92
CA PHE A 184 -19.25 -25.50 -36.76
C PHE A 184 -18.46 -25.43 -38.06
N LYS A 185 -18.35 -26.55 -38.80
CA LYS A 185 -17.68 -26.57 -40.11
C LYS A 185 -18.32 -25.57 -41.09
N ARG A 186 -19.66 -25.60 -41.22
CA ARG A 186 -20.40 -24.69 -42.10
C ARG A 186 -20.19 -23.22 -41.70
N LYS A 187 -20.37 -22.89 -40.41
CA LYS A 187 -20.24 -21.51 -39.92
C LYS A 187 -18.80 -21.00 -40.01
N TYR A 188 -17.83 -21.85 -39.70
CA TYR A 188 -16.41 -21.53 -39.85
C TYR A 188 -16.08 -21.17 -41.30
N SER A 189 -16.46 -22.01 -42.28
CA SER A 189 -16.26 -21.71 -43.70
C SER A 189 -16.92 -20.39 -44.13
N GLN A 190 -18.15 -20.12 -43.67
CA GLN A 190 -18.83 -18.85 -43.95
C GLN A 190 -18.07 -17.64 -43.38
N ILE A 191 -17.57 -17.75 -42.14
CA ILE A 191 -16.78 -16.70 -41.48
C ILE A 191 -15.47 -16.49 -42.23
N GLN A 192 -14.75 -17.55 -42.61
CA GLN A 192 -13.49 -17.47 -43.34
C GLN A 192 -13.65 -16.75 -44.69
N LEU A 193 -14.70 -17.09 -45.45
CA LEU A 193 -15.03 -16.42 -46.70
C LEU A 193 -15.35 -14.93 -46.49
N THR A 194 -16.16 -14.61 -45.47
CA THR A 194 -16.55 -13.23 -45.15
C THR A 194 -15.35 -12.40 -44.71
N THR A 195 -14.51 -12.95 -43.84
CA THR A 195 -13.30 -12.32 -43.31
C THR A 195 -12.29 -12.07 -44.43
N THR A 196 -12.04 -13.06 -45.29
CA THR A 196 -11.17 -12.90 -46.47
C THR A 196 -11.68 -11.82 -47.41
N ARG A 197 -12.99 -11.79 -47.69
CA ARG A 197 -13.61 -10.73 -48.51
C ARG A 197 -13.40 -9.34 -47.89
N ARG A 198 -13.65 -9.18 -46.58
CA ARG A 198 -13.44 -7.91 -45.87
C ARG A 198 -11.98 -7.45 -45.89
N TYR A 199 -11.03 -8.37 -45.74
CA TYR A 199 -9.61 -8.02 -45.83
C TYR A 199 -9.20 -7.60 -47.24
N ARG A 200 -9.75 -8.24 -48.29
CA ARG A 200 -9.50 -7.84 -49.67
C ARG A 200 -10.04 -6.45 -49.95
N THR A 201 -11.29 -6.15 -49.60
CA THR A 201 -11.89 -4.83 -49.90
C THR A 201 -11.16 -3.70 -49.18
N LYS A 202 -10.78 -3.84 -47.90
CA LYS A 202 -10.02 -2.79 -47.18
C LYS A 202 -8.68 -2.43 -47.85
N LYS A 203 -7.97 -3.41 -48.43
CA LYS A 203 -6.72 -3.15 -49.15
C LYS A 203 -6.91 -2.33 -50.43
N PHE A 204 -8.09 -2.35 -51.04
CA PHE A 204 -8.39 -1.59 -52.25
C PHE A 204 -8.82 -0.15 -51.98
N HIS A 205 -9.20 0.22 -50.75
CA HIS A 205 -9.66 1.59 -50.43
C HIS A 205 -8.54 2.48 -49.86
N HIS A 206 -7.31 1.96 -49.73
CA HIS A 206 -6.13 2.71 -49.27
C HIS A 206 -5.08 2.90 -50.38
N ARG A 207 -5.48 2.74 -51.64
CA ARG A 207 -4.72 3.06 -52.85
C ARG A 207 -5.51 4.06 -53.67
#